data_AF-A0A1Q9GIV0-F1
#
_entry.id   AF-A0A1Q9GIV0-F1
#
_cell.length_a   1.000
_cell.length_b   1.000
_cell.length_c   1.000
_cell.angle_alpha   90.00
_cell.angle_beta   90.00
_cell.angle_gamma   90.00
#
_symmetry.space_group_name_H-M   'P 1'
#
loop_
_entity.id
_entity.type
_entity.pdbx_description
1 polymer ?
#
loop_
_entity_poly.entity_id
_entity_poly.type
_entity_poly.pdbx_seq_one_letter_code
_entity_poly.pdbx_strand_id
1 'polypeptide(L)'
;MEKISLEELQNQLSPYIDEKGNLTLRSQDIYVIRKDGKRATLINHEDYTAKEIKRIEWCYSETDYHFFFGSQNQGQKLQQINIIGPALTKIVPWNLEKAQCPAGINRDDLKPGYLLDLRVLQLNRLRAPLRESSQPSFVPDTPIGHLEPKSDQPIVSFANDHIPTSALEQLKEAVGENLYIVSYVNPLMVRDDNEFYPYHIHYLSTDDLDRLDALNLEAGNKQDLNELQQAISEMKATIHNHRDDIIPYMESIKEQSNTLTAQSLARYYRDAGVQVGAVNPKDVQEESLLVGTVCTVANLQSFLK
;
A
#
# COMPACT_ATOMS: atom_id res chain seq x y z
N MET A 1 17.87 -8.69 22.02
CA MET A 1 16.82 -9.24 21.14
C MET A 1 15.72 -9.74 22.03
N GLU A 2 14.56 -9.07 22.04
CA GLU A 2 13.36 -9.66 22.61
C GLU A 2 13.03 -10.94 21.84
N LYS A 3 12.68 -12.01 22.57
CA LYS A 3 12.21 -13.24 21.95
C LYS A 3 10.83 -12.95 21.36
N ILE A 4 10.75 -12.97 20.04
CA ILE A 4 9.47 -12.91 19.34
C ILE A 4 8.62 -14.11 19.75
N SER A 5 7.33 -13.88 19.98
CA SER A 5 6.37 -14.92 20.32
C SER A 5 5.99 -15.77 19.09
N LEU A 6 5.48 -16.98 19.34
CA LEU A 6 4.98 -17.85 18.27
C LEU A 6 3.83 -17.20 17.49
N GLU A 7 2.95 -16.47 18.18
CA GLU A 7 1.81 -15.76 17.58
C GLU A 7 2.28 -14.65 16.63
N GLU A 8 3.26 -13.84 17.04
CA GLU A 8 3.86 -12.81 16.19
C GLU A 8 4.55 -13.41 14.95
N LEU A 9 5.26 -14.53 15.09
CA LEU A 9 5.84 -15.26 13.95
C LEU A 9 4.77 -15.77 12.98
N GLN A 10 3.67 -16.32 13.50
CA GLN A 10 2.57 -16.81 12.68
C GLN A 10 1.88 -15.66 11.92
N ASN A 11 1.67 -14.53 12.57
CA ASN A 11 1.10 -13.34 11.93
C ASN A 11 2.00 -12.82 10.80
N GLN A 12 3.31 -12.73 11.03
CA GLN A 12 4.27 -12.28 10.01
C GLN A 12 4.41 -13.25 8.82
N LEU A 13 4.18 -14.54 9.05
CA LEU A 13 4.19 -15.57 8.00
C LEU A 13 2.80 -15.85 7.40
N SER A 14 1.75 -15.18 7.87
CA SER A 14 0.38 -15.38 7.40
C SER A 14 0.26 -15.01 5.92
N PRO A 15 -0.46 -15.78 5.11
CA PRO A 15 -0.51 -15.54 3.68
C PRO A 15 -1.39 -14.34 3.31
N TYR A 16 -1.09 -13.74 2.16
CA TYR A 16 -1.88 -12.65 1.57
C TYR A 16 -3.21 -13.12 0.95
N ILE A 17 -3.32 -14.42 0.68
CA ILE A 17 -4.54 -15.11 0.27
C ILE A 17 -4.80 -16.24 1.27
N ASP A 18 -6.04 -16.38 1.73
CA ASP A 18 -6.44 -17.47 2.59
C ASP A 18 -6.54 -18.83 1.85
N GLU A 19 -6.77 -19.92 2.58
CA GLU A 19 -6.90 -21.27 2.01
C GLU A 19 -8.08 -21.41 1.02
N LYS A 20 -9.02 -20.45 1.03
CA LYS A 20 -10.20 -20.42 0.16
C LYS A 20 -9.98 -19.55 -1.09
N GLY A 21 -8.79 -18.96 -1.26
CA GLY A 21 -8.47 -18.11 -2.39
C GLY A 21 -8.91 -16.65 -2.25
N ASN A 22 -9.32 -16.20 -1.06
CA ASN A 22 -9.71 -14.80 -0.80
C ASN A 22 -8.51 -13.97 -0.33
N LEU A 23 -8.50 -12.68 -0.70
CA LEU A 23 -7.51 -11.73 -0.19
C LEU A 23 -7.69 -11.53 1.32
N THR A 24 -6.57 -11.48 2.06
CA THR A 24 -6.53 -11.10 3.48
C THR A 24 -6.17 -9.61 3.62
N LEU A 25 -6.30 -9.01 4.81
CA LEU A 25 -5.91 -7.61 5.02
C LEU A 25 -4.43 -7.34 4.72
N ARG A 26 -3.57 -8.36 4.83
CA ARG A 26 -2.16 -8.28 4.41
C ARG A 26 -1.99 -7.91 2.94
N SER A 27 -2.99 -8.17 2.09
CA SER A 27 -3.01 -7.70 0.70
C SER A 27 -2.92 -6.17 0.54
N GLN A 28 -3.03 -5.43 1.65
CA GLN A 28 -2.91 -3.98 1.71
C GLN A 28 -1.57 -3.52 2.27
N ASP A 29 -0.68 -4.44 2.66
CA ASP A 29 0.66 -4.13 3.11
C ASP A 29 1.49 -3.52 1.96
N ILE A 30 2.37 -2.58 2.32
CA ILE A 30 3.14 -1.78 1.36
C ILE A 30 4.63 -1.98 1.63
N TYR A 31 5.41 -2.32 0.60
CA TYR A 31 6.86 -2.18 0.64
C TYR A 31 7.27 -0.85 0.03
N VAL A 32 7.95 -0.01 0.82
CA VAL A 32 8.47 1.28 0.39
C VAL A 32 9.98 1.19 0.23
N ILE A 33 10.46 1.11 -1.02
CA ILE A 33 11.89 1.22 -1.31
C ILE A 33 12.30 2.67 -1.06
N ARG A 34 13.18 2.85 -0.07
CA ARG A 34 13.65 4.16 0.36
C ARG A 34 14.55 4.79 -0.69
N LYS A 35 14.75 6.11 -0.60
CA LYS A 35 15.53 6.91 -1.57
C LYS A 35 16.97 6.43 -1.73
N ASP A 36 17.55 5.87 -0.67
CA ASP A 36 18.89 5.27 -0.73
C ASP A 36 18.95 4.01 -1.61
N GLY A 37 17.81 3.36 -1.88
CA GLY A 37 17.70 2.09 -2.60
C GLY A 37 18.30 0.89 -1.86
N LYS A 38 18.72 1.06 -0.60
CA LYS A 38 19.39 0.01 0.18
C LYS A 38 18.41 -0.76 1.04
N ARG A 39 17.31 -0.12 1.44
CA ARG A 39 16.29 -0.73 2.30
C ARG A 39 14.88 -0.55 1.73
N ALA A 40 14.01 -1.50 2.06
CA ALA A 40 12.57 -1.38 1.85
C ALA A 40 11.86 -1.43 3.21
N THR A 41 11.14 -0.37 3.57
CA THR A 41 10.30 -0.34 4.77
C THR A 41 9.01 -1.10 4.50
N LEU A 42 8.62 -2.02 5.37
CA LEU A 42 7.30 -2.64 5.37
C LEU A 42 6.34 -1.76 6.17
N ILE A 43 5.22 -1.42 5.57
CA ILE A 43 4.11 -0.73 6.22
C ILE A 43 2.92 -1.68 6.17
N ASN A 44 2.54 -2.26 7.30
CA ASN A 44 1.36 -3.11 7.39
C ASN A 44 0.10 -2.24 7.29
N HIS A 45 -1.03 -2.87 6.93
CA HIS A 45 -2.32 -2.15 6.86
C HIS A 45 -2.63 -1.35 8.14
N GLU A 46 -2.36 -1.93 9.31
CA GLU A 46 -2.59 -1.30 10.60
C GLU A 46 -1.66 -0.10 10.86
N ASP A 47 -0.41 -0.14 10.41
CA ASP A 47 0.58 0.91 10.64
C ASP A 47 0.18 2.27 10.05
N TYR A 48 -0.67 2.27 9.00
CA TYR A 48 -1.15 3.50 8.37
C TYR A 48 -2.65 3.75 8.54
N THR A 49 -3.41 2.83 9.16
CA THR A 49 -4.85 3.00 9.44
C THR A 49 -5.19 3.06 10.92
N ALA A 50 -4.20 2.87 11.81
CA ALA A 50 -4.38 3.01 13.24
C ALA A 50 -4.83 4.43 13.64
N LYS A 51 -5.51 4.53 14.78
CA LYS A 51 -6.22 5.74 15.22
C LYS A 51 -5.28 6.92 15.50
N GLU A 52 -4.05 6.63 15.88
CA GLU A 52 -2.98 7.56 16.17
C GLU A 52 -2.36 8.19 14.93
N ILE A 53 -2.56 7.58 13.76
CA ILE A 53 -2.03 8.08 12.49
C ILE A 53 -2.85 9.28 12.03
N LYS A 54 -2.15 10.29 11.50
CA LYS A 54 -2.78 11.54 11.05
C LYS A 54 -3.65 11.28 9.82
N ARG A 55 -4.96 11.15 10.03
CA ARG A 55 -5.96 11.12 8.96
C ARG A 55 -6.27 12.54 8.47
N ILE A 56 -5.80 12.87 7.28
CA ILE A 56 -5.89 14.23 6.74
C ILE A 56 -7.11 14.44 5.84
N GLU A 57 -7.63 13.39 5.22
CA GLU A 57 -8.77 13.43 4.31
C GLU A 57 -9.58 12.14 4.41
N TRP A 58 -10.90 12.25 4.25
CA TRP A 58 -11.80 11.10 4.22
C TRP A 58 -13.08 11.41 3.47
N CYS A 59 -13.72 10.36 2.97
CA CYS A 59 -15.09 10.39 2.51
C CYS A 59 -15.71 9.04 2.89
N TYR A 60 -16.53 9.04 3.92
CA TYR A 60 -17.15 7.83 4.49
C TYR A 60 -18.61 7.70 4.11
N SER A 61 -19.28 8.83 3.87
CA SER A 61 -20.66 8.89 3.42
C SER A 61 -20.95 10.20 2.70
N GLU A 62 -22.20 10.36 2.27
CA GLU A 62 -22.72 11.59 1.65
C GLU A 62 -22.59 12.81 2.57
N THR A 63 -22.54 12.61 3.90
CA THR A 63 -22.48 13.68 4.93
C THR A 63 -21.19 13.69 5.75
N ASP A 64 -20.43 12.60 5.77
CA ASP A 64 -19.17 12.48 6.52
C ASP A 64 -17.97 12.44 5.57
N TYR A 65 -17.48 13.64 5.23
CA TYR A 65 -16.30 13.82 4.39
C TYR A 65 -15.50 15.06 4.78
N HIS A 66 -14.23 15.08 4.40
CA HIS A 66 -13.33 16.21 4.46
C HIS A 66 -12.27 16.04 3.37
N PHE A 67 -12.09 17.03 2.49
CA PHE A 67 -11.07 16.99 1.43
C PHE A 67 -9.88 17.86 1.81
N PHE A 68 -8.70 17.26 1.84
CA PHE A 68 -7.42 17.92 2.10
C PHE A 68 -6.85 18.53 0.82
N PHE A 69 -6.84 17.76 -0.27
CA PHE A 69 -6.40 18.23 -1.59
C PHE A 69 -7.62 18.69 -2.41
N GLY A 70 -7.73 20.00 -2.68
CA GLY A 70 -8.82 20.56 -3.50
C GLY A 70 -8.83 22.10 -3.51
N SER A 71 -9.28 22.70 -4.61
CA SER A 71 -9.26 24.15 -4.87
C SER A 71 -10.66 24.65 -5.26
N GLN A 72 -11.17 25.66 -4.57
CA GLN A 72 -12.56 26.14 -4.67
C GLN A 72 -12.99 26.52 -6.11
N ASN A 73 -14.04 25.88 -6.67
CA ASN A 73 -15.16 26.50 -7.41
C ASN A 73 -16.10 25.53 -8.18
N GLN A 74 -17.34 25.41 -7.70
CA GLN A 74 -18.59 25.19 -8.47
C GLN A 74 -18.74 23.93 -9.35
N GLY A 75 -18.38 22.76 -8.83
CA GLY A 75 -18.82 21.49 -9.43
C GLY A 75 -18.41 20.30 -8.59
N GLN A 76 -19.38 19.52 -8.12
CA GLN A 76 -19.11 18.28 -7.38
C GLN A 76 -18.43 17.30 -8.33
N LYS A 77 -17.12 17.11 -8.19
CA LYS A 77 -16.42 16.01 -8.83
C LYS A 77 -15.78 15.16 -7.75
N LEU A 78 -16.34 13.98 -7.53
CA LEU A 78 -15.76 12.96 -6.69
C LEU A 78 -14.36 12.63 -7.22
N GLN A 79 -13.39 12.38 -6.33
CA GLN A 79 -12.04 12.02 -6.77
C GLN A 79 -12.11 10.81 -7.70
N GLN A 80 -11.46 10.93 -8.86
CA GLN A 80 -11.46 9.86 -9.85
C GLN A 80 -10.72 8.64 -9.28
N ILE A 81 -11.33 7.47 -9.43
CA ILE A 81 -10.70 6.20 -9.06
C ILE A 81 -9.56 5.92 -10.03
N ASN A 82 -8.45 5.41 -9.50
CA ASN A 82 -7.36 4.94 -10.32
C ASN A 82 -7.67 3.54 -10.86
N ILE A 83 -7.96 3.48 -12.16
CA ILE A 83 -8.36 2.23 -12.84
C ILE A 83 -7.17 1.36 -13.29
N ILE A 84 -5.93 1.87 -13.21
CA ILE A 84 -4.74 1.28 -13.87
C ILE A 84 -3.83 0.50 -12.90
N GLY A 85 -4.02 0.63 -11.59
CA GLY A 85 -3.17 0.03 -10.55
C GLY A 85 -2.74 1.06 -9.52
N PRO A 86 -1.91 0.73 -8.52
CA PRO A 86 -1.48 1.73 -7.56
C PRO A 86 -0.68 2.85 -8.25
N ALA A 87 -0.83 4.10 -7.82
CA ALA A 87 -0.09 5.23 -8.36
C ALA A 87 0.75 5.91 -7.30
N LEU A 88 1.95 6.34 -7.67
CA LEU A 88 2.84 7.11 -6.82
C LEU A 88 3.11 8.47 -7.49
N THR A 89 2.84 9.56 -6.80
CA THR A 89 3.07 10.92 -7.28
C THR A 89 3.74 11.78 -6.23
N LYS A 90 4.24 12.95 -6.60
CA LYS A 90 4.94 13.87 -5.69
C LYS A 90 3.96 14.90 -5.11
N ILE A 91 4.00 15.09 -3.80
CA ILE A 91 3.39 16.23 -3.09
C ILE A 91 4.46 17.29 -2.89
N VAL A 92 4.27 18.45 -3.50
CA VAL A 92 5.18 19.60 -3.46
C VAL A 92 4.67 20.69 -2.52
N PRO A 93 5.51 21.67 -2.10
CA PRO A 93 5.07 22.77 -1.24
C PRO A 93 3.77 23.45 -1.70
N TRP A 94 3.60 23.68 -3.00
CA TRP A 94 2.36 24.24 -3.56
C TRP A 94 1.10 23.46 -3.19
N ASN A 95 1.14 22.12 -3.15
CA ASN A 95 -0.01 21.31 -2.74
C ASN A 95 -0.41 21.60 -1.29
N LEU A 96 0.57 21.78 -0.41
CA LEU A 96 0.36 22.00 1.03
C LEU A 96 -0.10 23.42 1.35
N GLU A 97 0.35 24.42 0.59
CA GLU A 97 -0.12 25.80 0.71
C GLU A 97 -1.63 25.92 0.45
N LYS A 98 -2.15 25.10 -0.47
CA LYS A 98 -3.57 25.04 -0.84
C LYS A 98 -4.38 24.04 -0.02
N ALA A 99 -3.74 23.23 0.80
CA ALA A 99 -4.41 22.15 1.51
C ALA A 99 -5.32 22.64 2.65
N GLN A 100 -6.43 21.95 2.85
CA GLN A 100 -7.39 22.23 3.92
C GLN A 100 -7.23 21.21 5.03
N CYS A 101 -6.61 21.59 6.14
CA CYS A 101 -6.40 20.69 7.27
C CYS A 101 -7.72 20.49 8.04
N PRO A 102 -8.06 19.25 8.44
CA PRO A 102 -9.19 19.02 9.33
C PRO A 102 -8.89 19.57 10.73
N ALA A 103 -9.93 19.74 11.54
CA ALA A 103 -9.78 20.17 12.93
C ALA A 103 -8.82 19.21 13.69
N GLY A 104 -7.85 19.78 14.40
CA GLY A 104 -6.88 19.04 15.19
C GLY A 104 -5.59 18.63 14.45
N ILE A 105 -5.47 18.90 13.14
CA ILE A 105 -4.21 18.71 12.40
C ILE A 105 -3.54 20.07 12.15
N ASN A 106 -2.31 20.24 12.62
CA ASN A 106 -1.50 21.41 12.31
C ASN A 106 -0.83 21.23 10.94
N ARG A 107 -0.97 22.22 10.05
CA ARG A 107 -0.35 22.22 8.72
C ARG A 107 1.17 22.12 8.80
N ASP A 108 1.79 22.71 9.82
CA ASP A 108 3.25 22.72 9.97
C ASP A 108 3.83 21.31 10.21
N ASP A 109 3.00 20.38 10.67
CA ASP A 109 3.37 18.98 10.87
C ASP A 109 3.42 18.19 9.55
N LEU A 110 2.86 18.74 8.47
CA LEU A 110 2.78 18.11 7.16
C LEU A 110 3.90 18.65 6.26
N LYS A 111 4.65 17.74 5.66
CA LYS A 111 5.81 18.07 4.82
C LYS A 111 5.66 17.51 3.40
N PRO A 112 6.31 18.13 2.38
CA PRO A 112 6.36 17.59 1.03
C PRO A 112 6.89 16.15 1.01
N GLY A 113 6.43 15.36 0.06
CA GLY A 113 6.70 13.92 0.02
C GLY A 113 6.03 13.27 -1.17
N TYR A 114 5.47 12.09 -0.99
CA TYR A 114 4.83 11.31 -2.04
C TYR A 114 3.40 10.94 -1.67
N LEU A 115 2.50 10.97 -2.63
CA LEU A 115 1.15 10.43 -2.50
C LEU A 115 1.07 9.09 -3.21
N LEU A 116 0.68 8.08 -2.45
CA LEU A 116 0.50 6.70 -2.90
C LEU A 116 -1.00 6.42 -2.93
N ASP A 117 -1.58 6.30 -4.12
CA ASP A 117 -2.99 5.94 -4.29
C ASP A 117 -3.13 4.42 -4.45
N LEU A 118 -3.74 3.77 -3.45
CA LEU A 118 -4.02 2.34 -3.39
C LEU A 118 -5.45 2.01 -3.80
N ARG A 119 -6.27 3.00 -4.19
CA ARG A 119 -7.66 2.77 -4.64
C ARG A 119 -7.67 2.18 -6.04
N VAL A 120 -7.32 0.91 -6.12
CA VAL A 120 -7.30 0.15 -7.35
C VAL A 120 -8.64 -0.52 -7.53
N LEU A 121 -9.23 -0.38 -8.72
CA LEU A 121 -10.24 -1.34 -9.14
C LEU A 121 -9.55 -2.68 -9.30
N GLN A 122 -9.80 -3.58 -8.37
CA GLN A 122 -9.34 -4.96 -8.51
C GLN A 122 -10.07 -5.57 -9.70
N LEU A 123 -9.47 -5.45 -10.89
CA LEU A 123 -9.82 -6.24 -12.05
C LEU A 123 -9.54 -7.67 -11.66
N ASN A 124 -10.59 -8.30 -11.18
CA ASN A 124 -10.48 -9.59 -10.57
C ASN A 124 -10.24 -10.61 -11.69
N ARG A 125 -8.98 -10.76 -12.13
CA ARG A 125 -8.56 -11.87 -13.00
C ARG A 125 -8.81 -13.22 -12.33
N LEU A 126 -9.10 -13.24 -11.01
CA LEU A 126 -9.68 -14.40 -10.32
C LEU A 126 -11.12 -14.74 -10.78
N ARG A 127 -11.76 -13.90 -11.60
CA ARG A 127 -12.96 -14.23 -12.39
C ARG A 127 -12.68 -15.17 -13.55
N ALA A 128 -11.43 -15.55 -13.82
CA ALA A 128 -11.18 -16.72 -14.65
C ALA A 128 -11.97 -17.87 -14.01
N PRO A 129 -12.99 -18.43 -14.67
CA PRO A 129 -13.82 -19.45 -14.07
C PRO A 129 -12.92 -20.63 -13.73
N LEU A 130 -12.55 -20.74 -12.45
CA LEU A 130 -11.99 -21.96 -11.91
C LEU A 130 -13.10 -22.98 -12.08
N ARG A 131 -12.93 -23.85 -13.07
CA ARG A 131 -13.82 -24.99 -13.30
C ARG A 131 -13.91 -25.70 -11.95
N GLU A 132 -15.09 -25.69 -11.33
CA GLU A 132 -15.45 -26.48 -10.14
C GLU A 132 -15.25 -25.88 -8.73
N SER A 133 -14.98 -24.58 -8.54
CA SER A 133 -15.10 -23.97 -7.19
C SER A 133 -16.48 -23.33 -6.99
N SER A 134 -17.15 -23.58 -5.85
CA SER A 134 -18.30 -22.77 -5.43
C SER A 134 -17.90 -21.30 -5.47
N GLN A 135 -18.64 -20.47 -6.23
CA GLN A 135 -18.29 -19.06 -6.37
C GLN A 135 -18.15 -18.44 -4.97
N PRO A 136 -17.03 -17.76 -4.67
CA PRO A 136 -16.88 -17.10 -3.39
C PRO A 136 -18.06 -16.14 -3.17
N SER A 137 -18.64 -16.13 -1.98
CA SER A 137 -19.65 -15.14 -1.61
C SER A 137 -18.96 -13.79 -1.45
N PHE A 138 -18.86 -13.03 -2.53
CA PHE A 138 -18.28 -11.69 -2.48
C PHE A 138 -19.29 -10.70 -1.93
N VAL A 139 -18.84 -9.86 -1.00
CA VAL A 139 -19.65 -8.78 -0.45
C VAL A 139 -19.33 -7.51 -1.25
N PRO A 140 -20.30 -6.90 -1.96
CA PRO A 140 -20.09 -5.63 -2.64
C PRO A 140 -19.93 -4.51 -1.62
N ASP A 141 -19.07 -3.54 -1.94
CA ASP A 141 -18.97 -2.29 -1.16
C ASP A 141 -20.20 -1.41 -1.43
N THR A 142 -20.46 -0.45 -0.53
CA THR A 142 -21.60 0.48 -0.70
C THR A 142 -21.13 1.77 -1.36
N PRO A 143 -21.64 2.13 -2.55
CA PRO A 143 -21.26 3.36 -3.22
C PRO A 143 -21.86 4.60 -2.54
N ILE A 144 -21.18 5.73 -2.70
CA ILE A 144 -21.64 7.06 -2.29
C ILE A 144 -22.19 7.73 -3.57
N GLY A 145 -23.51 7.85 -3.65
CA GLY A 145 -24.19 8.33 -4.85
C GLY A 145 -24.04 9.84 -5.08
N HIS A 146 -24.00 10.62 -3.99
CA HIS A 146 -23.78 12.05 -4.05
C HIS A 146 -23.20 12.58 -2.73
N LEU A 147 -22.67 13.81 -2.73
CA LEU A 147 -22.28 14.49 -1.50
C LEU A 147 -23.34 15.51 -1.14
N GLU A 148 -23.81 15.46 0.10
CA GLU A 148 -24.64 16.51 0.65
C GLU A 148 -23.76 17.73 0.97
N PRO A 149 -24.07 18.93 0.46
CA PRO A 149 -23.32 20.13 0.79
C PRO A 149 -23.38 20.37 2.30
N LYS A 150 -22.23 20.39 2.97
CA LYS A 150 -22.15 20.84 4.36
C LYS A 150 -22.41 22.35 4.39
N SER A 151 -23.35 22.80 5.25
CA SER A 151 -23.78 24.20 5.32
C SER A 151 -22.70 25.15 5.85
N ASP A 152 -21.65 24.59 6.44
CA ASP A 152 -20.56 25.21 7.17
C ASP A 152 -19.17 24.91 6.61
N GLN A 153 -19.07 24.03 5.59
CA GLN A 153 -17.80 23.79 4.89
C GLN A 153 -17.80 24.47 3.52
N PRO A 154 -16.69 25.13 3.13
CA PRO A 154 -16.60 25.80 1.85
C PRO A 154 -16.81 24.79 0.71
N ILE A 155 -17.65 25.17 -0.25
CA ILE A 155 -17.95 24.36 -1.44
C ILE A 155 -16.65 24.13 -2.22
N VAL A 156 -16.08 22.93 -2.08
CA VAL A 156 -14.86 22.47 -2.74
C VAL A 156 -15.16 22.22 -4.22
N SER A 157 -14.24 22.58 -5.11
CA SER A 157 -14.23 21.94 -6.42
C SER A 157 -12.87 21.37 -6.74
N PHE A 158 -12.88 20.60 -7.82
CA PHE A 158 -11.71 20.05 -8.43
C PHE A 158 -11.64 20.68 -9.81
N ALA A 159 -11.20 21.94 -9.85
CA ALA A 159 -10.63 22.46 -11.08
C ALA A 159 -9.41 21.57 -11.40
N ASN A 160 -9.21 21.28 -12.68
CA ASN A 160 -7.98 20.69 -13.18
C ASN A 160 -6.82 21.67 -12.93
N ASP A 161 -6.43 21.85 -11.67
CA ASP A 161 -5.31 22.68 -11.26
C ASP A 161 -4.06 21.86 -11.56
N HIS A 162 -3.71 21.84 -12.84
CA HIS A 162 -2.32 21.67 -13.22
C HIS A 162 -1.51 22.58 -12.30
N ILE A 163 -0.45 22.02 -11.73
CA ILE A 163 0.51 22.78 -10.94
C ILE A 163 0.85 24.04 -11.75
N PRO A 164 0.65 25.25 -11.18
CA PRO A 164 0.80 26.47 -11.95
C PRO A 164 2.23 26.54 -12.47
N THR A 165 2.44 27.21 -13.61
CA THR A 165 3.77 27.29 -14.24
C THR A 165 4.86 27.78 -13.27
N SER A 166 4.50 28.67 -12.35
CA SER A 166 5.39 29.17 -11.29
C SER A 166 5.84 28.11 -10.27
N ALA A 167 5.11 27.01 -10.11
CA ALA A 167 5.41 25.92 -9.18
C ALA A 167 5.92 24.66 -9.89
N LEU A 168 5.99 24.63 -11.23
CA LEU A 168 6.46 23.45 -11.98
C LEU A 168 7.90 23.05 -11.64
N GLU A 169 8.78 23.99 -11.29
CA GLU A 169 10.15 23.66 -10.90
C GLU A 169 10.19 22.82 -9.61
N GLN A 170 9.21 22.96 -8.71
CA GLN A 170 9.11 22.14 -7.49
C GLN A 170 8.91 20.65 -7.80
N LEU A 171 8.39 20.29 -8.99
CA LEU A 171 8.29 18.90 -9.40
C LEU A 171 9.65 18.24 -9.61
N LYS A 172 10.66 19.02 -10.00
CA LYS A 172 12.04 18.54 -10.20
C LYS A 172 12.83 18.48 -8.89
N GLU A 173 12.45 19.29 -7.90
CA GLU A 173 13.12 19.35 -6.61
C GLU A 173 12.94 18.07 -5.79
N ALA A 174 13.97 17.67 -5.05
CA ALA A 174 13.86 16.54 -4.14
C ALA A 174 12.94 16.89 -2.95
N VAL A 175 11.98 16.02 -2.66
CA VAL A 175 11.09 16.12 -1.49
C VAL A 175 11.57 15.23 -0.33
N GLY A 176 10.93 15.26 0.84
CA GLY A 176 11.20 14.26 1.89
C GLY A 176 10.69 12.86 1.52
N GLU A 177 10.84 11.88 2.41
CA GLU A 177 10.28 10.53 2.25
C GLU A 177 8.88 10.39 2.89
N ASN A 178 8.23 11.50 3.21
CA ASN A 178 6.89 11.50 3.80
C ASN A 178 5.87 10.89 2.82
N LEU A 179 4.89 10.16 3.34
CA LEU A 179 3.87 9.48 2.54
C LEU A 179 2.47 9.97 2.87
N TYR A 180 1.68 10.13 1.82
CA TYR A 180 0.25 10.39 1.84
C TYR A 180 -0.43 9.17 1.22
N ILE A 181 -0.98 8.28 2.03
CA ILE A 181 -1.49 6.98 1.58
C ILE A 181 -3.00 7.08 1.42
N VAL A 182 -3.49 6.93 0.20
CA VAL A 182 -4.92 6.90 -0.13
C VAL A 182 -5.37 5.44 -0.19
N SER A 183 -6.37 5.06 0.59
CA SER A 183 -6.90 3.69 0.63
C SER A 183 -8.41 3.67 0.84
N TYR A 184 -9.05 2.62 0.33
CA TYR A 184 -10.45 2.36 0.62
C TYR A 184 -10.67 2.06 2.10
N VAL A 185 -11.84 2.41 2.63
CA VAL A 185 -12.24 2.04 3.99
C VAL A 185 -12.38 0.53 4.12
N ASN A 186 -12.94 -0.12 3.10
CA ASN A 186 -13.20 -1.57 3.10
C ASN A 186 -12.37 -2.29 2.02
N PRO A 187 -11.04 -2.35 2.11
CA PRO A 187 -10.18 -2.71 0.98
C PRO A 187 -10.45 -4.08 0.34
N LEU A 188 -11.06 -5.01 1.09
CA LEU A 188 -11.39 -6.37 0.63
C LEU A 188 -12.75 -6.48 -0.09
N MET A 189 -13.56 -5.41 -0.10
CA MET A 189 -14.87 -5.39 -0.75
C MET A 189 -14.77 -5.16 -2.26
N VAL A 190 -15.73 -5.70 -3.01
CA VAL A 190 -15.80 -5.57 -4.48
C VAL A 190 -16.46 -4.25 -4.87
N ARG A 191 -15.94 -3.61 -5.93
CA ARG A 191 -16.36 -2.29 -6.43
C ARG A 191 -16.66 -2.33 -7.92
N ASP A 192 -17.57 -1.47 -8.34
CA ASP A 192 -17.85 -1.13 -9.74
C ASP A 192 -16.86 -0.05 -10.21
N ASP A 193 -16.63 0.03 -11.51
CA ASP A 193 -15.69 0.98 -12.10
C ASP A 193 -16.29 2.37 -12.36
N ASN A 194 -17.61 2.51 -12.25
CA ASN A 194 -18.33 3.77 -12.50
C ASN A 194 -18.85 4.45 -11.23
N GLU A 195 -18.75 3.78 -10.08
CA GLU A 195 -19.26 4.26 -8.81
C GLU A 195 -18.13 4.80 -7.92
N PHE A 196 -18.48 5.65 -6.96
CA PHE A 196 -17.54 6.21 -6.00
C PHE A 196 -17.71 5.56 -4.63
N TYR A 197 -16.60 5.24 -3.96
CA TYR A 197 -16.61 4.42 -2.75
C TYR A 197 -15.88 5.09 -1.57
N PRO A 198 -16.23 4.71 -0.32
CA PRO A 198 -15.59 5.24 0.87
C PRO A 198 -14.06 5.07 0.89
N TYR A 199 -13.34 6.15 1.19
CA TYR A 199 -11.88 6.16 1.28
C TYR A 199 -11.36 7.13 2.35
N HIS A 200 -10.06 7.04 2.64
CA HIS A 200 -9.33 8.00 3.46
C HIS A 200 -7.91 8.23 2.94
N ILE A 201 -7.29 9.32 3.41
CA ILE A 201 -5.86 9.60 3.25
C ILE A 201 -5.21 9.73 4.62
N HIS A 202 -4.15 8.96 4.84
CA HIS A 202 -3.31 9.03 6.03
C HIS A 202 -1.92 9.59 5.68
N TYR A 203 -1.36 10.36 6.61
CA TYR A 203 -0.01 10.90 6.50
C TYR A 203 0.96 10.17 7.43
N LEU A 204 2.06 9.69 6.87
CA LEU A 204 3.23 9.19 7.59
C LEU A 204 4.44 10.08 7.32
N SER A 205 5.09 10.53 8.38
CA SER A 205 6.35 11.28 8.27
C SER A 205 7.53 10.34 8.01
N THR A 206 8.66 10.90 7.60
CA THR A 206 9.91 10.13 7.44
C THR A 206 10.31 9.43 8.74
N ASP A 207 10.10 10.09 9.89
CA ASP A 207 10.40 9.53 11.22
C ASP A 207 9.48 8.35 11.56
N ASP A 208 8.21 8.40 11.14
CA ASP A 208 7.29 7.28 11.32
C ASP A 208 7.78 6.07 10.52
N LEU A 209 8.22 6.28 9.28
CA LEU A 209 8.75 5.21 8.44
C LEU A 209 10.08 4.63 8.95
N ASP A 210 10.89 5.42 9.66
CA ASP A 210 12.17 4.96 10.22
C ASP A 210 11.97 4.09 11.48
N ARG A 211 10.77 4.09 12.08
CA ARG A 211 10.42 3.23 13.23
C ARG A 211 9.86 1.87 12.82
N LEU A 212 9.48 1.70 11.56
CA LEU A 212 8.89 0.48 11.02
C LEU A 212 9.96 -0.54 10.61
N ASP A 213 9.54 -1.80 10.48
CA ASP A 213 10.38 -2.88 10.02
C ASP A 213 10.92 -2.61 8.60
N ALA A 214 12.17 -3.01 8.37
CA ALA A 214 12.83 -2.79 7.09
C ALA A 214 13.61 -4.02 6.63
N LEU A 215 13.51 -4.30 5.32
CA LEU A 215 14.30 -5.29 4.62
C LEU A 215 15.58 -4.66 4.09
N ASN A 216 16.70 -5.36 4.21
CA ASN A 216 17.96 -5.00 3.56
C ASN A 216 17.98 -5.55 2.12
N LEU A 217 17.91 -4.66 1.13
CA LEU A 217 17.89 -5.00 -0.29
C LEU A 217 19.27 -5.39 -0.85
N GLU A 218 20.33 -5.20 -0.09
CA GLU A 218 21.70 -5.64 -0.45
C GLU A 218 21.98 -7.06 0.06
N ALA A 219 21.23 -7.54 1.05
CA ALA A 219 21.41 -8.86 1.65
C ALA A 219 20.96 -9.98 0.70
N GLY A 220 21.82 -10.97 0.45
CA GLY A 220 21.49 -12.10 -0.42
C GLY A 220 21.59 -11.79 -1.93
N ASN A 221 22.25 -10.69 -2.33
CA ASN A 221 22.31 -10.26 -3.74
C ASN A 221 22.85 -11.29 -4.75
N LYS A 222 23.66 -12.26 -4.28
CA LYS A 222 24.22 -13.34 -5.11
C LYS A 222 23.41 -14.64 -5.07
N GLN A 223 22.37 -14.72 -4.24
CA GLN A 223 21.57 -15.94 -4.13
C GLN A 223 20.69 -16.12 -5.35
N ASP A 224 20.53 -17.38 -5.77
CA ASP A 224 19.55 -17.76 -6.76
C ASP A 224 18.15 -17.77 -6.11
N LEU A 225 17.18 -17.10 -6.73
CA LEU A 225 15.84 -16.97 -6.16
C LEU A 225 15.06 -18.28 -6.20
N ASN A 226 15.33 -19.14 -7.19
CA ASN A 226 14.68 -20.44 -7.32
C ASN A 226 15.21 -21.40 -6.24
N GLU A 227 16.53 -21.43 -6.02
CA GLU A 227 17.13 -22.24 -4.94
C GLU A 227 16.63 -21.79 -3.56
N LEU A 228 16.59 -20.48 -3.32
CA LEU A 228 16.10 -19.91 -2.07
C LEU A 228 14.63 -20.27 -1.83
N GLN A 229 13.80 -20.18 -2.87
CA GLN A 229 12.41 -20.59 -2.78
C GLN A 229 12.25 -22.08 -2.51
N GLN A 230 13.03 -22.93 -3.18
CA GLN A 230 12.99 -24.38 -2.95
C GLN A 230 13.32 -24.70 -1.48
N ALA A 231 14.36 -24.08 -0.93
CA ALA A 231 14.73 -24.25 0.47
C ALA A 231 13.60 -23.83 1.42
N ILE A 232 12.92 -22.71 1.16
CA ILE A 232 11.75 -22.24 1.94
C ILE A 232 10.62 -23.27 1.89
N SER A 233 10.29 -23.80 0.71
CA SER A 233 9.24 -24.80 0.55
C SER A 233 9.55 -26.09 1.31
N GLU A 234 10.80 -26.57 1.24
CA GLU A 234 11.26 -27.74 1.98
C GLU A 234 11.16 -27.51 3.50
N MET A 235 11.62 -26.36 4.00
CA MET A 235 11.50 -26.01 5.42
C MET A 235 10.05 -25.93 5.89
N LYS A 236 9.14 -25.39 5.06
CA LYS A 236 7.70 -25.33 5.38
C LYS A 236 7.07 -26.72 5.43
N ALA A 237 7.46 -27.62 4.53
CA ALA A 237 6.96 -28.99 4.51
C ALA A 237 7.36 -29.76 5.78
N THR A 238 8.53 -29.47 6.36
CA THR A 238 9.02 -30.16 7.56
C THR A 238 8.53 -29.56 8.88
N ILE A 239 7.91 -28.36 8.91
CA ILE A 239 7.40 -27.72 10.14
C ILE A 239 6.55 -28.67 10.99
N HIS A 240 5.64 -29.44 10.37
CA HIS A 240 4.70 -30.31 11.08
C HIS A 240 5.39 -31.47 11.83
N ASN A 241 6.66 -31.74 11.50
CA ASN A 241 7.48 -32.77 12.15
C ASN A 241 8.17 -32.27 13.43
N HIS A 242 8.21 -30.95 13.68
CA HIS A 242 8.95 -30.34 14.78
C HIS A 242 8.06 -29.98 15.98
N ARG A 243 7.31 -30.95 16.52
CA ARG A 243 6.25 -30.71 17.53
C ARG A 243 6.68 -30.05 18.84
N ASP A 244 7.95 -30.16 19.22
CA ASP A 244 8.42 -29.77 20.56
C ASP A 244 9.20 -28.44 20.60
N ASP A 245 9.68 -27.91 19.46
CA ASP A 245 10.36 -26.60 19.38
C ASP A 245 10.29 -26.00 17.96
N ILE A 246 9.19 -25.32 17.64
CA ILE A 246 8.88 -24.78 16.31
C ILE A 246 9.53 -23.40 16.06
N ILE A 247 9.83 -22.65 17.12
CA ILE A 247 10.23 -21.23 17.02
C ILE A 247 11.50 -21.04 16.16
N PRO A 248 12.62 -21.77 16.38
CA PRO A 248 13.83 -21.58 15.58
C PRO A 248 13.63 -21.88 14.09
N TYR A 249 12.75 -22.84 13.78
CA TYR A 249 12.42 -23.19 12.39
C TYR A 249 11.60 -22.08 11.73
N MET A 250 10.63 -21.50 12.44
CA MET A 250 9.85 -20.37 11.94
C MET A 250 10.70 -19.11 11.75
N GLU A 251 11.64 -18.85 12.66
CA GLU A 251 12.62 -17.76 12.50
C GLU A 251 13.49 -17.97 11.25
N SER A 252 13.96 -19.20 11.01
CA SER A 252 14.74 -19.54 9.82
C SER A 252 13.93 -19.35 8.53
N ILE A 253 12.67 -19.78 8.51
CA ILE A 253 11.77 -19.57 7.37
C ILE A 253 11.52 -18.09 7.13
N LYS A 254 11.32 -17.30 8.19
CA LYS A 254 11.17 -15.84 8.11
C LYS A 254 12.41 -15.19 7.51
N GLU A 255 13.61 -15.54 7.97
CA GLU A 255 14.86 -14.96 7.46
C GLU A 255 15.04 -15.22 5.95
N GLN A 256 14.83 -16.47 5.52
CA GLN A 256 14.93 -16.82 4.10
C GLN A 256 13.82 -16.15 3.28
N SER A 257 12.58 -16.09 3.79
CA SER A 257 11.46 -15.39 3.13
C SER A 257 11.72 -13.90 2.98
N ASN A 258 12.29 -13.26 4.01
CA ASN A 258 12.68 -11.86 3.98
C ASN A 258 13.77 -11.60 2.94
N THR A 259 14.74 -12.51 2.84
CA THR A 259 15.82 -12.41 1.84
C THR A 259 15.28 -12.56 0.41
N LEU A 260 14.38 -13.52 0.18
CA LEU A 260 13.70 -13.71 -1.09
C LEU A 260 12.90 -12.47 -1.49
N THR A 261 12.15 -11.91 -0.54
CA THR A 261 11.34 -10.70 -0.75
C THR A 261 12.24 -9.52 -1.08
N ALA A 262 13.30 -9.30 -0.30
CA ALA A 262 14.26 -8.22 -0.52
C ALA A 262 14.89 -8.29 -1.92
N GLN A 263 15.32 -9.47 -2.35
CA GLN A 263 15.94 -9.64 -3.66
C GLN A 263 14.94 -9.54 -4.82
N SER A 264 13.69 -9.94 -4.62
CA SER A 264 12.62 -9.71 -5.60
C SER A 264 12.33 -8.22 -5.77
N LEU A 265 12.18 -7.47 -4.67
CA LEU A 265 11.98 -6.02 -4.70
C LEU A 265 13.15 -5.29 -5.37
N ALA A 266 14.37 -5.68 -5.05
CA ALA A 266 15.59 -5.13 -5.64
C ALA A 266 15.61 -5.31 -7.16
N ARG A 267 15.46 -6.55 -7.65
CA ARG A 267 15.60 -6.86 -9.09
C ARG A 267 14.45 -6.28 -9.91
N TYR A 268 13.20 -6.42 -9.45
CA TYR A 268 12.02 -6.03 -10.23
C TYR A 268 11.66 -4.54 -10.13
N TYR A 269 11.88 -3.91 -8.97
CA TYR A 269 11.47 -2.52 -8.76
C TYR A 269 12.65 -1.56 -8.71
N ARG A 270 13.65 -1.82 -7.85
CA ARG A 270 14.78 -0.90 -7.68
C ARG A 270 15.66 -0.80 -8.92
N ASP A 271 16.14 -1.95 -9.40
CA ASP A 271 17.14 -2.03 -10.46
C ASP A 271 16.53 -1.70 -11.82
N ALA A 272 15.29 -2.15 -12.06
CA ALA A 272 14.51 -1.81 -13.25
C ALA A 272 13.95 -0.37 -13.23
N GLY A 273 13.95 0.31 -12.07
CA GLY A 273 13.43 1.67 -11.93
C GLY A 273 11.91 1.79 -11.98
N VAL A 274 11.17 0.71 -11.71
CA VAL A 274 9.71 0.73 -11.64
C VAL A 274 9.28 1.54 -10.42
N GLN A 275 8.43 2.54 -10.62
CA GLN A 275 8.04 3.50 -9.59
C GLN A 275 7.05 2.93 -8.57
N VAL A 276 6.08 2.18 -9.07
CA VAL A 276 4.99 1.64 -8.28
C VAL A 276 4.41 0.42 -8.97
N GLY A 277 3.88 -0.53 -8.22
CA GLY A 277 3.10 -1.60 -8.79
C GLY A 277 2.50 -2.51 -7.74
N ALA A 278 1.64 -3.41 -8.21
CA ALA A 278 1.18 -4.55 -7.44
C ALA A 278 1.64 -5.82 -8.18
N VAL A 279 2.30 -6.72 -7.47
CA VAL A 279 2.48 -8.09 -7.97
C VAL A 279 1.15 -8.81 -7.79
N ASN A 280 0.73 -9.62 -8.77
CA ASN A 280 -0.48 -10.44 -8.69
C ASN A 280 -0.06 -11.86 -8.25
N PRO A 281 -0.70 -12.47 -7.23
CA PRO A 281 -0.27 -13.77 -6.75
C PRO A 281 -0.55 -14.89 -7.76
N LYS A 282 -1.50 -14.68 -8.69
CA LYS A 282 -1.92 -15.68 -9.68
C LYS A 282 -1.10 -15.69 -10.96
N ASP A 283 -0.42 -14.60 -11.31
CA ASP A 283 0.45 -14.58 -12.51
C ASP A 283 1.75 -15.39 -12.29
N VAL A 284 1.93 -15.93 -11.09
CA VAL A 284 3.08 -16.73 -10.64
C VAL A 284 2.69 -18.21 -10.42
N GLN A 285 1.43 -18.57 -10.65
CA GLN A 285 0.87 -19.90 -10.42
C GLN A 285 1.22 -20.87 -11.55
N GLU A 286 2.18 -21.74 -11.27
CA GLU A 286 1.87 -23.16 -11.36
C GLU A 286 2.55 -23.97 -10.25
N GLU A 287 3.68 -23.53 -9.68
CA GLU A 287 4.29 -24.21 -8.50
C GLU A 287 5.33 -23.34 -7.76
N SER A 288 5.05 -22.04 -7.68
CA SER A 288 6.07 -21.01 -7.61
C SER A 288 5.49 -19.70 -7.04
N LEU A 289 6.21 -18.74 -6.46
CA LEU A 289 7.63 -18.59 -6.06
C LEU A 289 7.72 -17.35 -5.11
N LEU A 290 6.62 -16.88 -4.53
CA LEU A 290 6.56 -15.78 -3.56
C LEU A 290 5.39 -16.04 -2.61
N VAL A 291 5.65 -15.95 -1.30
CA VAL A 291 4.62 -16.08 -0.26
C VAL A 291 3.68 -14.87 -0.35
N GLY A 292 2.57 -15.07 -1.06
CA GLY A 292 1.51 -14.09 -1.32
C GLY A 292 1.95 -12.89 -2.16
N THR A 293 0.99 -12.16 -2.71
CA THR A 293 1.16 -10.77 -3.17
C THR A 293 -0.10 -10.27 -3.86
N VAL A 294 -0.99 -9.56 -3.18
CA VAL A 294 -1.08 -8.16 -3.59
C VAL A 294 -0.18 -7.50 -2.56
N CYS A 295 1.03 -7.18 -2.95
CA CYS A 295 1.86 -6.30 -2.13
C CYS A 295 2.11 -5.09 -2.99
N THR A 296 1.67 -3.94 -2.49
CA THR A 296 1.92 -2.69 -3.20
C THR A 296 3.37 -2.30 -2.95
N VAL A 297 4.11 -2.03 -4.00
CA VAL A 297 5.47 -1.53 -3.90
C VAL A 297 5.48 -0.06 -4.30
N ALA A 298 6.08 0.78 -3.47
CA ALA A 298 6.35 2.19 -3.77
C ALA A 298 7.87 2.43 -3.78
N ASN A 299 8.42 2.81 -4.93
CA ASN A 299 9.85 3.00 -5.12
C ASN A 299 10.21 4.49 -5.15
N LEU A 300 10.57 5.04 -3.99
CA LEU A 300 10.89 6.47 -3.87
C LEU A 300 12.21 6.84 -4.55
N GLN A 301 13.12 5.86 -4.72
CA GLN A 301 14.40 6.06 -5.42
C GLN A 301 14.18 6.39 -6.91
N SER A 302 13.13 5.87 -7.54
CA SER A 302 12.86 6.05 -8.97
C SER A 302 12.63 7.51 -9.39
N PHE A 303 12.24 8.39 -8.46
CA PHE A 303 12.01 9.82 -8.69
C PHE A 303 13.30 10.66 -8.63
N LEU A 304 14.44 10.04 -8.33
CA LEU A 304 15.75 10.70 -8.22
C LEU A 304 16.68 10.39 -9.41
N LYS A 305 16.29 9.46 -10.29
CA LYS A 305 17.00 9.11 -11.52
C LYS A 305 16.44 9.91 -12.69
#